data_AF-A0A7R9LCN5-F1
#
_entry.id   AF-A0A7R9LCN5-F1
#
_cell.length_a   1.000
_cell.length_b   1.000
_cell.length_c   1.000
_cell.angle_alpha   90.00
_cell.angle_beta   90.00
_cell.angle_gamma   90.00
#
_symmetry.space_group_name_H-M   'P 1'
#
loop_
_entity.id
_entity.type
_entity.pdbx_description
1 polymer ?
#
loop_
_entity_poly.entity_id
_entity_poly.type
_entity_poly.pdbx_seq_one_letter_code
_entity_poly.pdbx_strand_id
1 'polypeptide(L)'
;MVNEVVGNGSANTGSAPVVTHVPYKPTIRYYQLIWMTMIHLSAIYGLYLSVTVAQFKSILFMNFLAFISSFGILLKRIIASYIGKESREQVPRGLCKWLRLNYYSSMRTSWRYATTSTLTESGAGLAPGMRSDVSLLRPTVMICVPLMLDRILKDMGARLTTRSPLAVPMFTHLMAYKSYWTDRGYRCPIVDKLVCDKLRQQMGGALRVAIVGAAPLSPTTQATLRAALDIALLQVYGTTETTGCVFAMDHDDLSISRVGAPLQGMRIKLIDWEEGGYYRSDRPNPRGEIVIGGNSVVTEYYKLPEQTREAFRTDDRGCRWFYTGDIGEIFPDGTIGIIDRRKDLLKLQSGRYVSLG
;
A
#
# COMPACT_ATOMS: atom_id res chain seq x y z
N MET A 1 -36.87 -32.72 -42.91
CA MET A 1 -37.29 -32.37 -44.28
C MET A 1 -38.54 -31.50 -44.17
N VAL A 2 -38.43 -30.28 -44.68
CA VAL A 2 -39.46 -29.40 -45.29
C VAL A 2 -40.91 -29.52 -44.81
N ASN A 3 -41.45 -28.46 -44.21
CA ASN A 3 -42.35 -27.52 -44.89
C ASN A 3 -43.03 -26.55 -43.90
N GLU A 4 -42.92 -25.25 -44.20
CA GLU A 4 -43.89 -24.23 -43.81
C GLU A 4 -45.21 -24.46 -44.58
N VAL A 5 -46.33 -23.98 -44.04
CA VAL A 5 -47.18 -22.95 -44.67
C VAL A 5 -48.48 -22.74 -43.85
N VAL A 6 -48.61 -21.50 -43.39
CA VAL A 6 -49.82 -20.66 -43.27
C VAL A 6 -50.87 -21.01 -42.20
N GLY A 7 -51.02 -20.07 -41.26
CA GLY A 7 -52.12 -20.04 -40.30
C GLY A 7 -53.35 -19.27 -40.81
N ASN A 8 -54.47 -19.51 -40.13
CA ASN A 8 -55.51 -18.52 -39.88
C ASN A 8 -56.43 -19.04 -38.77
N GLY A 9 -56.79 -18.18 -37.81
CA GLY A 9 -57.88 -18.46 -36.86
C GLY A 9 -57.60 -18.00 -35.45
N SER A 10 -58.32 -16.96 -35.05
CA SER A 10 -58.40 -16.36 -33.71
C SER A 10 -58.59 -17.36 -32.56
N ALA A 11 -57.82 -17.20 -31.47
CA ALA A 11 -58.35 -16.95 -30.12
C ALA A 11 -57.23 -17.06 -29.06
N ASN A 12 -57.28 -16.11 -28.12
CA ASN A 12 -56.95 -16.25 -26.70
C ASN A 12 -55.48 -16.14 -26.19
N THR A 13 -55.39 -15.31 -25.15
CA THR A 13 -54.40 -15.23 -24.06
C THR A 13 -53.04 -14.56 -24.29
N GLY A 14 -52.74 -13.60 -23.39
CA GLY A 14 -51.38 -13.32 -22.93
C GLY A 14 -50.62 -12.23 -23.68
N SER A 15 -50.81 -10.97 -23.25
CA SER A 15 -49.93 -9.85 -23.61
C SER A 15 -48.51 -10.07 -23.07
N ALA A 16 -47.57 -10.47 -23.93
CA ALA A 16 -46.14 -10.33 -23.72
C ALA A 16 -45.61 -9.27 -24.69
N PRO A 17 -44.88 -8.22 -24.24
CA PRO A 17 -44.25 -7.30 -25.17
C PRO A 17 -42.97 -7.91 -25.73
N VAL A 18 -42.94 -8.02 -27.05
CA VAL A 18 -41.77 -8.25 -27.90
C VAL A 18 -40.70 -7.19 -27.60
N VAL A 19 -39.50 -7.62 -27.20
CA VAL A 19 -38.30 -6.78 -27.25
C VAL A 19 -37.42 -7.29 -28.37
N THR A 20 -37.46 -6.56 -29.49
CA THR A 20 -36.52 -6.67 -30.59
C THR A 20 -35.10 -6.36 -30.09
N HIS A 21 -34.18 -7.31 -30.27
CA HIS A 21 -32.75 -7.09 -30.11
C HIS A 21 -32.24 -6.11 -31.16
N VAL A 22 -31.93 -4.88 -30.74
CA VAL A 22 -30.99 -4.02 -31.44
C VAL A 22 -29.61 -4.29 -30.84
N PRO A 23 -28.57 -4.63 -31.63
CA PRO A 23 -27.23 -4.85 -31.10
C PRO A 23 -26.63 -3.50 -30.69
N TYR A 24 -26.81 -3.12 -29.43
CA TYR A 24 -26.11 -1.97 -28.87
C TYR A 24 -24.67 -2.39 -28.55
N LYS A 25 -23.74 -2.04 -29.43
CA LYS A 25 -22.31 -1.99 -29.09
C LYS A 25 -22.09 -0.78 -28.18
N PRO A 26 -21.70 -0.93 -26.89
CA PRO A 26 -21.17 0.19 -26.14
C PRO A 26 -19.69 0.29 -26.49
N THR A 27 -19.41 1.07 -27.53
CA THR A 27 -18.11 1.68 -27.80
C THR A 27 -17.68 2.47 -26.57
N ILE A 28 -16.50 2.17 -26.01
CA ILE A 28 -15.46 2.99 -25.32
C ILE A 28 -15.88 4.19 -24.42
N ARG A 29 -16.96 4.91 -24.70
CA ARG A 29 -17.51 6.05 -23.93
C ARG A 29 -18.01 5.69 -22.52
N TYR A 30 -18.43 4.45 -22.24
CA TYR A 30 -18.92 4.07 -20.90
C TYR A 30 -17.78 3.95 -19.87
N TYR A 31 -16.60 3.52 -20.30
CA TYR A 31 -15.39 3.52 -19.47
C TYR A 31 -14.88 4.93 -19.23
N GLN A 32 -15.00 5.82 -20.23
CA GLN A 32 -14.68 7.24 -20.04
C GLN A 32 -15.66 7.94 -19.09
N LEU A 33 -16.94 7.56 -19.05
CA LEU A 33 -17.90 8.16 -18.12
C LEU A 33 -17.67 7.73 -16.67
N ILE A 34 -17.39 6.44 -16.42
CA ILE A 34 -16.99 5.96 -15.09
C ILE A 34 -15.66 6.59 -14.68
N TRP A 35 -14.70 6.71 -15.60
CA TRP A 35 -13.43 7.40 -15.35
C TRP A 35 -13.64 8.90 -15.08
N MET A 36 -14.47 9.61 -15.83
CA MET A 36 -14.80 11.02 -15.59
C MET A 36 -15.61 11.24 -14.31
N THR A 37 -16.43 10.28 -13.89
CA THR A 37 -17.14 10.34 -12.60
C THR A 37 -16.18 10.05 -11.44
N MET A 38 -15.22 9.14 -11.63
CA MET A 38 -14.10 8.92 -10.69
C MET A 38 -13.17 10.14 -10.62
N ILE A 39 -12.98 10.87 -11.73
CA ILE A 39 -12.27 12.17 -11.77
C ILE A 39 -13.05 13.26 -11.05
N HIS A 40 -14.36 13.36 -11.26
CA HIS A 40 -15.17 14.38 -10.61
C HIS A 40 -15.30 14.13 -9.09
N LEU A 41 -15.44 12.88 -8.66
CA LEU A 41 -15.46 12.53 -7.22
C LEU A 41 -14.07 12.63 -6.58
N SER A 42 -12.99 12.33 -7.31
CA SER A 42 -11.62 12.57 -6.84
C SER A 42 -11.22 14.05 -6.89
N ALA A 43 -11.86 14.89 -7.70
CA ALA A 43 -11.72 16.35 -7.66
C ALA A 43 -12.45 16.97 -6.45
N ILE A 44 -13.54 16.36 -5.98
CA ILE A 44 -14.26 16.78 -4.75
C ILE A 44 -13.49 16.37 -3.48
N TYR A 45 -12.82 15.20 -3.49
CA TYR A 45 -12.13 14.65 -2.31
C TYR A 45 -10.59 14.57 -2.40
N GLY A 46 -9.98 15.09 -3.48
CA GLY A 46 -8.53 15.26 -3.62
C GLY A 46 -7.68 13.98 -3.70
N LEU A 47 -8.24 12.82 -4.04
CA LEU A 47 -7.56 11.52 -4.05
C LEU A 47 -7.52 10.89 -5.46
N TYR A 48 -6.36 10.99 -6.11
CA TYR A 48 -6.06 10.39 -7.41
C TYR A 48 -5.01 9.29 -7.19
N LEU A 49 -5.45 8.06 -6.93
CA LEU A 49 -4.52 6.92 -6.86
C LEU A 49 -4.15 6.49 -8.29
N SER A 50 -2.88 6.69 -8.67
CA SER A 50 -2.31 6.09 -9.88
C SER A 50 -2.06 4.60 -9.63
N VAL A 51 -3.06 3.74 -9.85
CA VAL A 51 -2.89 2.28 -9.87
C VAL A 51 -2.59 1.86 -11.30
N THR A 52 -1.41 1.27 -11.52
CA THR A 52 -0.96 0.73 -12.81
C THR A 52 -1.89 -0.40 -13.26
N VAL A 53 -2.32 -0.36 -14.52
CA VAL A 53 -3.47 -1.09 -15.14
C VAL A 53 -3.27 -2.61 -15.32
N ALA A 54 -2.27 -3.26 -14.70
CA ALA A 54 -1.88 -4.60 -15.15
C ALA A 54 -2.83 -5.76 -14.76
N GLN A 55 -3.71 -5.64 -13.76
CA GLN A 55 -4.64 -6.72 -13.38
C GLN A 55 -5.96 -6.20 -12.77
N PHE A 56 -6.74 -5.41 -13.52
CA PHE A 56 -8.09 -5.06 -13.07
C PHE A 56 -9.07 -6.20 -13.39
N LYS A 57 -9.21 -7.16 -12.47
CA LYS A 57 -10.49 -7.88 -12.34
C LYS A 57 -11.50 -6.82 -11.89
N SER A 58 -12.57 -6.60 -12.65
CA SER A 58 -13.53 -5.55 -12.34
C SER A 58 -14.13 -5.82 -10.95
N ILE A 59 -13.82 -5.02 -9.92
CA ILE A 59 -14.31 -5.19 -8.54
C ILE A 59 -15.47 -4.22 -8.31
N LEU A 60 -16.57 -4.68 -7.71
CA LEU A 60 -17.72 -3.82 -7.40
C LEU A 60 -17.49 -3.06 -6.07
N PHE A 61 -17.30 -1.74 -6.15
CA PHE A 61 -16.92 -0.89 -5.01
C PHE A 61 -18.15 -0.39 -4.22
N MET A 62 -18.78 -1.25 -3.41
CA MET A 62 -19.84 -0.83 -2.46
C MET A 62 -19.27 -0.28 -1.13
N ASN A 63 -17.99 -0.54 -0.83
CA ASN A 63 -17.34 -0.21 0.46
C ASN A 63 -16.39 1.00 0.40
N PHE A 64 -16.53 1.88 -0.60
CA PHE A 64 -15.62 3.04 -0.81
C PHE A 64 -15.53 3.98 0.40
N LEU A 65 -16.63 4.16 1.15
CA LEU A 65 -16.65 4.97 2.37
C LEU A 65 -15.83 4.34 3.51
N ALA A 66 -15.75 3.01 3.57
CA ALA A 66 -14.92 2.29 4.53
C ALA A 66 -13.43 2.49 4.24
N PHE A 67 -13.03 2.63 2.97
CA PHE A 67 -11.66 2.97 2.58
C PHE A 67 -11.26 4.38 2.98
N ILE A 68 -12.07 5.39 2.61
CA ILE A 68 -11.78 6.79 2.95
C ILE A 68 -11.72 6.97 4.47
N SER A 69 -12.63 6.33 5.21
CA SER A 69 -12.62 6.39 6.67
C SER A 69 -11.41 5.67 7.27
N SER A 70 -11.12 4.43 6.89
CA SER A 70 -10.04 3.64 7.51
C SER A 70 -8.65 4.16 7.15
N PHE A 71 -8.40 4.45 5.87
CA PHE A 71 -7.13 5.03 5.42
C PHE A 71 -6.96 6.48 5.86
N GLY A 72 -8.04 7.27 5.82
CA GLY A 72 -8.05 8.65 6.32
C GLY A 72 -7.81 8.72 7.84
N ILE A 73 -8.36 7.80 8.63
CA ILE A 73 -8.09 7.71 10.08
C ILE A 73 -6.64 7.31 10.34
N LEU A 74 -6.11 6.30 9.63
CA LEU A 74 -4.71 5.88 9.76
C LEU A 74 -3.76 7.04 9.42
N LEU A 75 -3.98 7.70 8.28
CA LEU A 75 -3.16 8.83 7.86
C LEU A 75 -3.25 10.00 8.84
N LYS A 76 -4.47 10.32 9.31
CA LYS A 76 -4.67 11.30 10.39
C LYS A 76 -3.95 10.88 11.67
N ARG A 77 -3.92 9.60 12.03
CA ARG A 77 -3.23 9.09 13.23
C ARG A 77 -1.71 9.17 13.10
N ILE A 78 -1.16 8.84 11.94
CA ILE A 78 0.27 8.97 11.64
C ILE A 78 0.67 10.45 11.68
N ILE A 79 -0.07 11.33 10.99
CA ILE A 79 0.15 12.77 11.00
C ILE A 79 -0.05 13.36 12.41
N ALA A 80 -1.06 12.91 13.14
CA ALA A 80 -1.34 13.30 14.53
C ALA A 80 -0.24 12.89 15.50
N SER A 81 0.29 11.68 15.37
CA SER A 81 1.39 11.18 16.19
C SER A 81 2.64 12.04 15.99
N TYR A 82 2.88 12.42 14.73
CA TYR A 82 4.00 13.27 14.35
C TYR A 82 3.87 14.70 14.91
N ILE A 83 2.76 15.39 14.63
CA ILE A 83 2.54 16.79 15.08
C ILE A 83 2.26 16.85 16.60
N GLY A 84 1.69 15.79 17.17
CA GLY A 84 1.46 15.62 18.59
C GLY A 84 2.74 15.53 19.43
N LYS A 85 3.86 15.07 18.85
CA LYS A 85 5.17 15.06 19.52
C LYS A 85 5.81 16.46 19.54
N GLU A 86 5.77 17.23 18.46
CA GLU A 86 6.26 18.63 18.47
C GLU A 86 5.42 19.53 19.41
N SER A 87 4.11 19.34 19.47
CA SER A 87 3.23 20.14 20.34
C SER A 87 3.24 19.74 21.82
N ARG A 88 3.65 18.51 22.16
CA ARG A 88 3.77 18.06 23.57
C ARG A 88 4.88 18.76 24.33
N GLU A 89 5.89 19.28 23.66
CA GLU A 89 6.93 20.13 24.28
C GLU A 89 6.43 21.55 24.61
N GLN A 90 5.26 21.98 24.09
CA GLN A 90 4.80 23.38 24.22
C GLN A 90 3.43 23.59 24.89
N VAL A 91 2.64 22.54 25.18
CA VAL A 91 1.25 22.73 25.67
C VAL A 91 1.03 22.17 27.09
N PRO A 92 0.61 22.99 28.07
CA PRO A 92 0.29 22.52 29.43
C PRO A 92 -0.84 21.49 29.45
N ARG A 93 -0.72 20.49 30.34
CA ARG A 93 -1.50 19.24 30.40
C ARG A 93 -3.03 19.38 30.55
N GLY A 94 -3.58 20.58 30.74
CA GLY A 94 -5.01 20.81 31.05
C GLY A 94 -5.93 21.08 29.85
N LEU A 95 -5.41 21.41 28.67
CA LEU A 95 -6.20 21.99 27.55
C LEU A 95 -6.46 21.00 26.38
N CYS A 96 -6.41 19.69 26.64
CA CYS A 96 -6.11 18.71 25.58
C CYS A 96 -7.28 18.09 24.79
N LYS A 97 -8.56 18.35 25.11
CA LYS A 97 -9.68 17.62 24.45
C LYS A 97 -10.41 18.43 23.38
N TRP A 98 -10.68 19.72 23.63
CA TRP A 98 -11.43 20.57 22.70
C TRP A 98 -10.56 21.15 21.57
N LEU A 99 -9.29 21.49 21.86
CA LEU A 99 -8.32 21.89 20.84
C LEU A 99 -7.94 20.75 19.89
N ARG A 100 -7.97 19.48 20.34
CA ARG A 100 -7.66 18.32 19.49
C ARG A 100 -8.55 18.26 18.26
N LEU A 101 -9.88 18.31 18.44
CA LEU A 101 -10.82 18.16 17.31
C LEU A 101 -10.78 19.32 16.31
N ASN A 102 -10.63 20.56 16.79
CA ASN A 102 -10.55 21.72 15.90
C ASN A 102 -9.18 21.83 15.19
N TYR A 103 -8.08 21.39 15.82
CA TYR A 103 -6.75 21.36 15.19
C TYR A 103 -6.67 20.32 14.05
N TYR A 104 -7.40 19.20 14.14
CA TYR A 104 -7.48 18.23 13.04
C TYR A 104 -8.23 18.75 11.82
N SER A 105 -9.14 19.72 12.00
CA SER A 105 -9.85 20.39 10.90
C SER A 105 -9.02 21.51 10.25
N SER A 106 -7.98 22.00 10.92
CA SER A 106 -7.14 23.12 10.45
C SER A 106 -5.86 22.70 9.74
N MET A 107 -5.55 21.39 9.65
CA MET A 107 -4.43 20.91 8.84
C MET A 107 -4.73 21.14 7.36
N ARG A 108 -4.17 22.21 6.81
CA ARG A 108 -4.05 22.47 5.37
C ARG A 108 -3.12 21.43 4.73
N THR A 109 -3.52 20.17 4.74
CA THR A 109 -2.81 19.08 4.07
C THR A 109 -3.05 19.23 2.57
N SER A 110 -2.07 19.76 1.86
CA SER A 110 -2.17 19.94 0.41
C SER A 110 -1.64 18.70 -0.30
N TRP A 111 -2.53 17.93 -0.92
CA TRP A 111 -2.15 16.76 -1.72
C TRP A 111 -1.45 17.22 -3.00
N ARG A 112 -0.38 16.52 -3.36
CA ARG A 112 0.46 16.78 -4.53
C ARG A 112 0.85 15.46 -5.16
N TYR A 113 0.98 15.45 -6.48
CA TYR A 113 1.30 14.27 -7.25
C TYR A 113 2.65 14.45 -7.94
N ALA A 114 3.43 13.38 -7.97
CA ALA A 114 4.72 13.31 -8.63
C ALA A 114 4.83 11.96 -9.33
N THR A 115 5.51 11.91 -10.47
CA THR A 115 5.78 10.65 -11.17
C THR A 115 7.17 10.15 -10.83
N THR A 116 7.39 8.83 -10.90
CA THR A 116 8.72 8.26 -10.61
C THR A 116 9.82 8.76 -11.56
N SER A 117 9.46 9.31 -12.72
CA SER A 117 10.38 9.89 -13.71
C SER A 117 10.68 11.37 -13.47
N THR A 118 9.90 12.08 -12.65
CA THR A 118 10.06 13.51 -12.33
C THR A 118 10.39 13.77 -10.86
N LEU A 119 10.39 12.71 -10.03
CA LEU A 119 10.60 12.77 -8.60
C LEU A 119 11.98 13.33 -8.19
N THR A 120 13.04 12.84 -8.83
CA THR A 120 14.43 13.23 -8.58
C THR A 120 15.00 13.95 -9.79
N GLU A 121 16.01 14.79 -9.59
CA GLU A 121 16.64 15.58 -10.67
C GLU A 121 17.36 14.70 -11.71
N SER A 122 17.66 13.45 -11.34
CA SER A 122 18.20 12.39 -12.21
C SER A 122 17.11 11.64 -12.99
N GLY A 123 15.84 11.96 -12.78
CA GLY A 123 14.72 11.28 -13.42
C GLY A 123 14.65 11.54 -14.93
N ALA A 124 14.40 10.48 -15.70
CA ALA A 124 14.33 10.56 -17.18
C ALA A 124 13.19 11.43 -17.73
N GLY A 125 12.24 11.84 -16.87
CA GLY A 125 11.12 12.70 -17.25
C GLY A 125 11.43 14.21 -17.14
N LEU A 126 12.63 14.59 -16.68
CA LEU A 126 13.06 15.97 -16.56
C LEU A 126 14.10 16.32 -17.62
N ALA A 127 13.96 17.50 -18.22
CA ALA A 127 15.03 18.07 -19.03
C ALA A 127 16.24 18.42 -18.14
N PRO A 128 17.48 18.32 -18.66
CA PRO A 128 18.67 18.68 -17.88
C PRO A 128 18.58 20.11 -17.31
N GLY A 129 18.85 20.25 -16.02
CA GLY A 129 18.81 21.54 -15.32
C GLY A 129 17.44 21.92 -14.71
N MET A 130 16.39 21.12 -14.92
CA MET A 130 15.09 21.32 -14.28
C MET A 130 15.11 20.85 -12.81
N ARG A 131 14.39 21.58 -11.95
CA ARG A 131 14.16 21.17 -10.56
C ARG A 131 13.19 19.99 -10.52
N SER A 132 13.44 19.05 -9.62
CA SER A 132 12.56 17.90 -9.42
C SER A 132 11.32 18.22 -8.59
N ASP A 133 10.32 17.33 -8.68
CA ASP A 133 9.08 17.45 -7.90
C ASP A 133 9.37 17.51 -6.40
N VAL A 134 10.30 16.67 -5.90
CA VAL A 134 10.62 16.63 -4.47
C VAL A 134 11.31 17.91 -4.00
N SER A 135 12.20 18.47 -4.82
CA SER A 135 12.85 19.76 -4.53
C SER A 135 11.86 20.92 -4.52
N LEU A 136 10.85 20.91 -5.38
CA LEU A 136 9.82 21.94 -5.45
C LEU A 136 8.77 21.82 -4.35
N LEU A 137 8.29 20.60 -4.11
CA LEU A 137 7.17 20.34 -3.20
C LEU A 137 7.60 20.24 -1.74
N ARG A 138 8.85 19.87 -1.47
CA ARG A 138 9.42 19.69 -0.11
C ARG A 138 8.46 18.90 0.80
N PRO A 139 8.11 17.66 0.43
CA PRO A 139 7.06 16.91 1.13
C PRO A 139 7.48 16.56 2.55
N THR A 140 6.55 16.63 3.51
CA THR A 140 6.75 16.12 4.88
C THR A 140 6.40 14.64 5.00
N VAL A 141 5.37 14.23 4.25
CA VAL A 141 4.90 12.84 4.16
C VAL A 141 4.93 12.44 2.69
N MET A 142 5.46 11.25 2.41
CA MET A 142 5.53 10.66 1.08
C MET A 142 4.87 9.28 1.11
N ILE A 143 4.00 8.98 0.15
CA ILE A 143 3.45 7.64 -0.06
C ILE A 143 4.07 7.10 -1.34
N CYS A 144 4.63 5.91 -1.29
CA CYS A 144 5.38 5.38 -2.42
C CYS A 144 5.41 3.85 -2.51
N VAL A 145 5.98 3.37 -3.61
CA VAL A 145 6.24 1.94 -3.86
C VAL A 145 7.73 1.63 -3.68
N PRO A 146 8.11 0.40 -3.31
CA PRO A 146 9.51 -0.01 -3.13
C PRO A 146 10.42 0.35 -4.31
N LEU A 147 9.95 0.16 -5.55
CA LEU A 147 10.71 0.49 -6.76
C LEU A 147 11.19 1.95 -6.79
N MET A 148 10.40 2.87 -6.22
CA MET A 148 10.77 4.29 -6.15
C MET A 148 11.91 4.51 -5.16
N LEU A 149 11.88 3.79 -4.03
CA LEU A 149 12.91 3.82 -3.00
C LEU A 149 14.22 3.21 -3.49
N ASP A 150 14.17 2.10 -4.24
CA ASP A 150 15.35 1.48 -4.84
C ASP A 150 16.00 2.41 -5.87
N ARG A 151 15.20 3.17 -6.64
CA ARG A 151 15.74 4.20 -7.54
C ARG A 151 16.44 5.32 -6.78
N ILE A 152 15.86 5.79 -5.66
CA ILE A 152 16.50 6.80 -4.81
C ILE A 152 17.85 6.27 -4.30
N LEU A 153 17.91 5.04 -3.78
CA LEU A 153 19.17 4.43 -3.34
C LEU A 153 20.18 4.28 -4.47
N LYS A 154 19.74 3.86 -5.66
CA LYS A 154 20.60 3.73 -6.84
C LYS A 154 21.19 5.08 -7.27
N ASP A 155 20.37 6.13 -7.30
CA ASP A 155 20.80 7.49 -7.62
C ASP A 155 21.79 8.02 -6.58
N MET A 156 21.55 7.75 -5.30
CA MET A 156 22.50 8.09 -4.22
C MET A 156 23.83 7.34 -4.40
N GLY A 157 23.78 6.03 -4.67
CA GLY A 157 24.96 5.20 -4.91
C GLY A 157 25.77 5.68 -6.10
N ALA A 158 25.13 5.99 -7.23
CA ALA A 158 25.80 6.51 -8.42
C ALA A 158 26.57 7.82 -8.13
N ARG A 159 25.94 8.75 -7.42
CA ARG A 159 26.58 10.03 -7.02
C ARG A 159 27.77 9.84 -6.09
N LEU A 160 27.70 8.85 -5.18
CA LEU A 160 28.82 8.52 -4.31
C LEU A 160 30.00 7.93 -5.10
N THR A 161 29.72 7.01 -6.03
CA THR A 161 30.73 6.40 -6.89
C THR A 161 31.46 7.44 -7.75
N THR A 162 30.75 8.45 -8.28
CA THR A 162 31.37 9.54 -9.05
C THR A 162 32.38 10.35 -8.23
N ARG A 163 32.22 10.43 -6.90
CA ARG A 163 33.16 11.16 -6.02
C ARG A 163 34.38 10.33 -5.67
N SER A 164 34.19 9.06 -5.33
CA SER A 164 35.29 8.15 -5.00
C SER A 164 34.81 6.69 -4.99
N PRO A 165 35.63 5.73 -5.46
CA PRO A 165 35.31 4.31 -5.38
C PRO A 165 35.19 3.80 -3.93
N LEU A 166 35.83 4.47 -2.96
CA LEU A 166 35.73 4.12 -1.54
C LEU A 166 34.50 4.73 -0.85
N ALA A 167 33.78 5.64 -1.51
CA ALA A 167 32.64 6.32 -0.90
C ALA A 167 31.46 5.39 -0.64
N VAL A 168 31.21 4.40 -1.50
CA VAL A 168 30.09 3.46 -1.34
C VAL A 168 30.32 2.51 -0.16
N PRO A 169 31.46 1.80 -0.03
CA PRO A 169 31.73 0.98 1.16
C PRO A 169 31.68 1.79 2.46
N MET A 170 32.24 3.00 2.47
CA MET A 170 32.20 3.89 3.62
C MET A 170 30.75 4.31 3.96
N PHE A 171 29.95 4.67 2.96
CA PHE A 171 28.53 5.00 3.15
C PHE A 171 27.77 3.82 3.77
N THR A 172 27.91 2.62 3.20
CA THR A 172 27.27 1.40 3.73
C THR A 172 27.67 1.14 5.17
N HIS A 173 28.96 1.28 5.51
CA HIS A 173 29.43 1.12 6.87
C HIS A 173 28.84 2.17 7.83
N LEU A 174 28.80 3.45 7.43
CA LEU A 174 28.22 4.52 8.23
C LEU A 174 26.71 4.35 8.44
N MET A 175 25.98 3.85 7.43
CA MET A 175 24.54 3.57 7.57
C MET A 175 24.28 2.38 8.50
N ALA A 176 25.09 1.32 8.42
CA ALA A 176 25.02 0.19 9.34
C ALA A 176 25.34 0.62 10.79
N TYR A 177 26.40 1.41 10.97
CA TYR A 177 26.76 2.01 12.25
C TYR A 177 25.61 2.85 12.81
N LYS A 178 25.03 3.74 11.99
CA LYS A 178 23.91 4.58 12.42
C LYS A 178 22.68 3.74 12.78
N SER A 179 22.31 2.73 11.99
CA SER A 179 21.18 1.86 12.32
C SER A 179 21.39 1.18 13.66
N TYR A 180 22.58 0.61 13.90
CA TYR A 180 22.92 -0.07 15.16
C TYR A 180 22.69 0.80 16.40
N TRP A 181 23.08 2.07 16.35
CA TRP A 181 22.90 3.01 17.46
C TRP A 181 21.46 3.53 17.57
N THR A 182 20.81 3.78 16.42
CA THR A 182 19.43 4.26 16.38
C THR A 182 18.45 3.23 16.91
N ASP A 183 18.67 1.95 16.60
CA ASP A 183 17.88 0.82 17.12
C ASP A 183 17.98 0.68 18.66
N ARG A 184 18.99 1.30 19.27
CA ARG A 184 19.20 1.39 20.73
C ARG A 184 18.75 2.71 21.34
N GLY A 185 18.16 3.60 20.54
CA GLY A 185 17.68 4.92 20.99
C GLY A 185 18.74 6.02 21.01
N TYR A 186 19.94 5.78 20.48
CA TYR A 186 20.99 6.80 20.38
C TYR A 186 20.94 7.54 19.04
N ARG A 187 21.40 8.80 19.05
CA ARG A 187 21.55 9.61 17.83
C ARG A 187 23.00 9.66 17.37
N CYS A 188 23.22 9.88 16.07
CA CYS A 188 24.54 9.96 15.46
C CYS A 188 24.79 11.34 14.82
N PRO A 189 24.90 12.42 15.62
CA PRO A 189 24.89 13.81 15.11
C PRO A 189 26.03 14.13 14.14
N ILE A 190 27.18 13.45 14.27
CA ILE A 190 28.33 13.60 13.36
C ILE A 190 28.00 13.03 11.98
N VAL A 191 27.46 11.80 11.94
CA VAL A 191 27.05 11.12 10.70
C VAL A 191 25.90 11.88 10.04
N ASP A 192 24.99 12.42 10.85
CA ASP A 192 23.87 13.23 10.38
C ASP A 192 24.37 14.46 9.62
N LYS A 193 25.21 15.28 10.27
CA LYS A 193 25.75 16.51 9.67
C LYS A 193 26.60 16.28 8.44
N LEU A 194 27.45 15.25 8.45
CA LEU A 194 28.42 15.03 7.36
C LEU A 194 27.79 14.40 6.11
N VAL A 195 26.85 13.47 6.31
CA VAL A 195 26.31 12.59 5.26
C VAL A 195 24.80 12.75 5.12
N CYS A 196 24.03 12.48 6.18
CA CYS A 196 22.56 12.37 6.08
C CYS A 196 21.89 13.70 5.70
N ASP A 197 22.37 14.83 6.21
CA ASP A 197 21.83 16.17 5.91
C ASP A 197 21.79 16.45 4.40
N LYS A 198 22.86 16.09 3.68
CA LYS A 198 22.94 16.28 2.23
C LYS A 198 21.91 15.43 1.49
N LEU A 199 21.64 14.22 1.98
CA LEU A 199 20.66 13.29 1.40
C LEU A 199 19.23 13.76 1.71
N ARG A 200 18.98 14.25 2.93
CA ARG A 200 17.69 14.84 3.31
C ARG A 200 17.37 16.06 2.45
N GLN A 201 18.35 16.92 2.16
CA GLN A 201 18.15 18.07 1.27
C GLN A 201 17.80 17.65 -0.16
N GLN A 202 18.34 16.55 -0.67
CA GLN A 202 17.93 15.99 -1.97
C GLN A 202 16.46 15.52 -1.97
N MET A 203 15.94 15.15 -0.80
CA MET A 203 14.53 14.84 -0.59
C MET A 203 13.69 16.07 -0.17
N GLY A 204 14.15 17.29 -0.46
CA GLY A 204 13.47 18.55 -0.16
C GLY A 204 13.62 19.03 1.30
N GLY A 205 14.37 18.31 2.13
CA GLY A 205 14.76 18.67 3.51
C GLY A 205 13.65 18.56 4.56
N ALA A 206 12.39 18.50 4.13
CA ALA A 206 11.22 18.47 5.00
C ALA A 206 10.65 17.06 5.20
N LEU A 207 11.13 16.04 4.49
CA LEU A 207 10.62 14.68 4.59
C LEU A 207 10.84 14.11 6.00
N ARG A 208 9.80 13.48 6.56
CA ARG A 208 9.79 12.90 7.90
C ARG A 208 9.17 11.51 7.94
N VAL A 209 8.18 11.26 7.09
CA VAL A 209 7.49 9.98 7.01
C VAL A 209 7.42 9.51 5.56
N ALA A 210 7.80 8.26 5.33
CA ALA A 210 7.56 7.56 4.07
C ALA A 210 6.68 6.34 4.33
N ILE A 211 5.52 6.27 3.68
CA ILE A 211 4.60 5.13 3.73
C ILE A 211 4.80 4.30 2.47
N VAL A 212 5.13 3.03 2.62
CA VAL A 212 5.53 2.14 1.54
C VAL A 212 4.59 0.96 1.47
N GLY A 213 4.07 0.65 0.27
CA GLY A 213 3.22 -0.52 0.08
C GLY A 213 3.17 -1.01 -1.36
N ALA A 214 2.20 -1.88 -1.65
CA ALA A 214 1.95 -2.53 -2.95
C ALA A 214 2.97 -3.60 -3.41
N ALA A 215 4.17 -3.63 -2.84
CA ALA A 215 5.18 -4.66 -3.11
C ALA A 215 6.07 -4.86 -1.86
N PRO A 216 6.77 -6.01 -1.74
CA PRO A 216 7.74 -6.22 -0.67
C PRO A 216 8.89 -5.20 -0.75
N LEU A 217 9.36 -4.75 0.41
CA LEU A 217 10.52 -3.88 0.55
C LEU A 217 11.69 -4.67 1.12
N SER A 218 12.85 -4.61 0.46
CA SER A 218 14.05 -5.28 0.95
C SER A 218 14.43 -4.78 2.35
N PRO A 219 14.81 -5.69 3.28
CA PRO A 219 15.28 -5.35 4.62
C PRO A 219 16.42 -4.34 4.63
N THR A 220 17.37 -4.54 3.70
CA THR A 220 18.56 -3.71 3.55
C THR A 220 18.18 -2.33 3.03
N THR A 221 17.28 -2.25 2.05
CA THR A 221 16.75 -0.97 1.54
C THR A 221 16.04 -0.20 2.65
N GLN A 222 15.17 -0.86 3.42
CA GLN A 222 14.44 -0.26 4.54
C GLN A 222 15.41 0.33 5.57
N ALA A 223 16.37 -0.47 6.05
CA ALA A 223 17.34 -0.03 7.05
C ALA A 223 18.21 1.12 6.55
N THR A 224 18.72 1.02 5.32
CA THR A 224 19.60 2.02 4.72
C THR A 224 18.89 3.34 4.53
N LEU A 225 17.68 3.35 3.97
CA LEU A 225 16.92 4.59 3.74
C LEU A 225 16.48 5.24 5.03
N ARG A 226 16.03 4.45 6.00
CA ARG A 226 15.67 4.95 7.34
C ARG A 226 16.87 5.65 7.98
N ALA A 227 18.04 5.03 7.97
CA ALA A 227 19.26 5.61 8.51
C ALA A 227 19.72 6.86 7.70
N ALA A 228 19.71 6.78 6.38
CA ALA A 228 20.22 7.83 5.49
C ALA A 228 19.35 9.10 5.49
N LEU A 229 18.03 8.93 5.56
CA LEU A 229 17.08 10.04 5.52
C LEU A 229 16.58 10.47 6.89
N ASP A 230 16.82 9.67 7.94
CA ASP A 230 16.38 9.96 9.31
C ASP A 230 14.85 10.15 9.39
N ILE A 231 14.11 9.24 8.77
CA ILE A 231 12.65 9.28 8.63
C ILE A 231 11.98 8.04 9.22
N ALA A 232 10.71 8.16 9.58
CA ALA A 232 9.86 7.00 9.84
C ALA A 232 9.46 6.36 8.50
N LEU A 233 9.98 5.16 8.24
CA LEU A 233 9.66 4.38 7.04
C LEU A 233 8.67 3.27 7.42
N LEU A 234 7.40 3.48 7.08
CA LEU A 234 6.28 2.66 7.50
C LEU A 234 5.85 1.76 6.35
N GLN A 235 5.94 0.45 6.54
CA GLN A 235 5.34 -0.48 5.59
C GLN A 235 3.86 -0.64 5.86
N VAL A 236 3.09 -0.74 4.79
CA VAL A 236 1.66 -1.04 4.82
C VAL A 236 1.36 -2.15 3.83
N TYR A 237 0.48 -3.05 4.23
CA TYR A 237 -0.04 -4.09 3.35
C TYR A 237 -1.53 -3.89 3.15
N GLY A 238 -1.99 -4.18 1.94
CA GLY A 238 -3.37 -4.04 1.54
C GLY A 238 -3.59 -4.54 0.12
N THR A 239 -4.84 -4.89 -0.18
CA THR A 239 -5.24 -5.35 -1.52
C THR A 239 -6.47 -4.59 -1.99
N THR A 240 -6.77 -4.67 -3.28
CA THR A 240 -8.01 -4.10 -3.82
C THR A 240 -9.24 -4.83 -3.27
N GLU A 241 -9.15 -6.13 -3.02
CA GLU A 241 -10.20 -6.97 -2.43
C GLU A 241 -10.50 -6.66 -0.97
N THR A 242 -9.57 -6.01 -0.27
CA THR A 242 -9.73 -5.53 1.10
C THR A 242 -9.96 -4.03 1.17
N THR A 243 -10.30 -3.42 0.03
CA THR A 243 -10.56 -1.98 -0.08
C THR A 243 -9.42 -1.15 0.51
N GLY A 244 -8.16 -1.52 0.23
CA GLY A 244 -6.98 -0.77 0.65
C GLY A 244 -6.20 -1.43 1.80
N CYS A 245 -5.74 -0.62 2.75
CA CYS A 245 -4.80 -1.03 3.79
C CYS A 245 -5.45 -1.93 4.85
N VAL A 246 -4.75 -3.00 5.22
CA VAL A 246 -5.15 -3.98 6.25
C VAL A 246 -4.14 -4.02 7.40
N PHE A 247 -2.84 -3.96 7.09
CA PHE A 247 -1.77 -3.89 8.07
C PHE A 247 -0.99 -2.60 7.91
N ALA A 248 -0.61 -1.99 9.03
CA ALA A 248 0.27 -0.84 9.03
C ALA A 248 1.27 -0.91 10.19
N MET A 249 2.54 -0.62 9.87
CA MET A 249 3.57 -0.36 10.88
C MET A 249 3.22 0.87 11.71
N ASP A 250 3.51 0.80 13.00
CA ASP A 250 3.41 1.98 13.86
C ASP A 250 4.58 2.94 13.61
N HIS A 251 4.38 4.22 13.92
CA HIS A 251 5.37 5.28 13.70
C HIS A 251 6.72 4.99 14.36
N ASP A 252 6.68 4.45 15.58
CA ASP A 252 7.87 4.17 16.40
C ASP A 252 8.38 2.73 16.20
N ASP A 253 7.78 1.97 15.27
CA ASP A 253 8.19 0.60 14.96
C ASP A 253 9.48 0.60 14.13
N LEU A 254 10.56 0.09 14.75
CA LEU A 254 11.86 -0.04 14.12
C LEU A 254 12.11 -1.43 13.52
N SER A 255 11.10 -2.33 13.56
CA SER A 255 11.23 -3.66 13.01
C SER A 255 11.41 -3.63 11.49
N ILE A 256 12.11 -4.64 10.99
CA ILE A 256 12.38 -4.85 9.57
C ILE A 256 11.63 -6.11 9.13
N SER A 257 11.22 -6.15 7.86
CA SER A 257 10.45 -7.27 7.27
C SER A 257 9.06 -7.49 7.88
N ARG A 258 8.47 -6.44 8.46
CA ARG A 258 7.11 -6.47 9.02
C ARG A 258 6.26 -5.41 8.36
N VAL A 259 4.97 -5.70 8.22
CA VAL A 259 3.95 -4.76 7.73
C VAL A 259 3.09 -4.20 8.86
N GLY A 260 3.39 -4.60 10.10
CA GLY A 260 2.77 -4.08 11.32
C GLY A 260 1.49 -4.81 11.73
N ALA A 261 0.65 -4.11 12.48
CA ALA A 261 -0.54 -4.68 13.12
C ALA A 261 -1.80 -4.52 12.25
N PRO A 262 -2.83 -5.37 12.44
CA PRO A 262 -4.11 -5.21 11.76
C PRO A 262 -4.78 -3.87 12.11
N LEU A 263 -5.35 -3.21 11.12
CA LEU A 263 -6.16 -2.02 11.31
C LEU A 263 -7.49 -2.34 12.02
N GLN A 264 -8.13 -1.31 12.54
CA GLN A 264 -9.39 -1.45 13.26
C GLN A 264 -10.48 -2.08 12.38
N GLY A 265 -11.21 -3.05 12.94
CA GLY A 265 -12.30 -3.72 12.23
C GLY A 265 -11.85 -4.85 11.29
N MET A 266 -10.55 -5.13 11.22
CA MET A 266 -10.00 -6.28 10.53
C MET A 266 -10.06 -7.53 11.42
N ARG A 267 -10.38 -8.67 10.82
CA ARG A 267 -10.25 -10.00 11.43
C ARG A 267 -9.24 -10.79 10.62
N ILE A 268 -8.26 -11.37 11.29
CA ILE A 268 -7.16 -12.07 10.61
C ILE A 268 -7.10 -13.50 11.13
N LYS A 269 -6.89 -14.45 10.22
CA LYS A 269 -6.53 -15.82 10.57
C LYS A 269 -5.44 -16.31 9.62
N LEU A 270 -4.63 -17.24 10.10
CA LEU A 270 -3.75 -18.03 9.24
C LEU A 270 -4.44 -19.33 8.87
N ILE A 271 -4.17 -19.82 7.67
CA ILE A 271 -4.56 -21.15 7.20
C ILE A 271 -3.30 -21.92 6.83
N ASP A 272 -3.18 -23.14 7.33
CA ASP A 272 -2.07 -24.03 7.02
C ASP A 272 -1.99 -24.26 5.51
N TRP A 273 -0.78 -24.27 4.97
CA TRP A 273 -0.52 -24.60 3.57
C TRP A 273 0.46 -25.77 3.51
N GLU A 274 -0.14 -26.97 3.52
CA GLU A 274 0.58 -28.24 3.61
C GLU A 274 1.59 -28.43 2.49
N GLU A 275 1.21 -28.10 1.24
CA GLU A 275 2.08 -28.21 0.08
C GLU A 275 3.36 -27.38 0.22
N GLY A 276 3.23 -26.16 0.77
CA GLY A 276 4.36 -25.26 1.00
C GLY A 276 5.15 -25.53 2.29
N GLY A 277 4.62 -26.38 3.17
CA GLY A 277 5.20 -26.63 4.49
C GLY A 277 5.10 -25.44 5.45
N TYR A 278 4.04 -24.64 5.34
CA TYR A 278 3.79 -23.50 6.23
C TYR A 278 2.60 -23.81 7.15
N TYR A 279 2.86 -23.82 8.46
CA TYR A 279 1.88 -24.24 9.45
C TYR A 279 1.74 -23.24 10.59
N ARG A 280 0.53 -23.13 11.13
CA ARG A 280 0.25 -22.35 12.35
C ARG A 280 0.99 -22.88 13.58
N SER A 281 1.40 -24.15 13.54
CA SER A 281 2.23 -24.79 14.56
C SER A 281 3.71 -24.46 14.43
N ASP A 282 4.14 -23.78 13.36
CA ASP A 282 5.54 -23.43 13.15
C ASP A 282 6.09 -22.58 14.32
N ARG A 283 7.42 -22.69 14.48
CA ARG A 283 8.19 -21.99 15.50
C ARG A 283 9.40 -21.31 14.83
N PRO A 284 9.84 -20.13 15.31
CA PRO A 284 9.36 -19.43 16.51
C PRO A 284 7.97 -18.80 16.36
N ASN A 285 7.52 -18.57 15.13
CA ASN A 285 6.26 -17.90 14.85
C ASN A 285 5.33 -18.76 13.97
N PRO A 286 4.01 -18.72 14.17
CA PRO A 286 3.02 -19.33 13.28
C PRO A 286 3.10 -18.77 11.86
N ARG A 287 3.04 -19.64 10.85
CA ARG A 287 3.02 -19.26 9.43
C ARG A 287 1.83 -19.87 8.70
N GLY A 288 1.47 -19.29 7.56
CA GLY A 288 0.39 -19.81 6.72
C GLY A 288 -0.16 -18.75 5.79
N GLU A 289 -1.21 -19.09 5.04
CA GLU A 289 -1.93 -18.10 4.25
C GLU A 289 -2.70 -17.14 5.15
N ILE A 290 -2.54 -15.85 4.87
CA ILE A 290 -3.29 -14.80 5.52
C ILE A 290 -4.71 -14.80 4.94
N VAL A 291 -5.71 -14.93 5.81
CA VAL A 291 -7.11 -14.79 5.42
C VAL A 291 -7.71 -13.63 6.20
N ILE A 292 -8.33 -12.71 5.46
CA ILE A 292 -8.74 -11.40 5.96
C ILE A 292 -10.27 -11.34 5.96
N GLY A 293 -10.85 -10.98 7.08
CA GLY A 293 -12.27 -10.74 7.25
C GLY A 293 -12.53 -9.34 7.81
N GLY A 294 -13.79 -8.92 7.76
CA GLY A 294 -14.22 -7.61 8.25
C GLY A 294 -14.87 -6.75 7.18
N ASN A 295 -15.26 -5.54 7.56
CA ASN A 295 -16.10 -4.68 6.73
C ASN A 295 -15.39 -4.10 5.50
N SER A 296 -14.05 -4.22 5.44
CA SER A 296 -13.26 -3.78 4.29
C SER A 296 -13.20 -4.81 3.16
N VAL A 297 -13.62 -6.05 3.40
CA VAL A 297 -13.64 -7.09 2.36
C VAL A 297 -14.73 -6.77 1.34
N VAL A 298 -14.38 -6.77 0.06
CA VAL A 298 -15.32 -6.52 -1.04
C VAL A 298 -16.30 -7.68 -1.22
N THR A 299 -17.46 -7.38 -1.80
CA THR A 299 -18.50 -8.39 -1.98
C THR A 299 -18.12 -9.39 -3.08
N GLU A 300 -17.70 -8.93 -4.25
CA GLU A 300 -17.48 -9.83 -5.39
C GLU A 300 -16.60 -9.22 -6.48
N TYR A 301 -16.09 -10.10 -7.33
CA TYR A 301 -15.59 -9.73 -8.64
C TYR A 301 -16.77 -9.63 -9.62
N TYR A 302 -16.92 -8.45 -10.22
CA TYR A 302 -17.98 -8.14 -11.16
C TYR A 302 -17.96 -9.11 -12.35
N LYS A 303 -19.10 -9.76 -12.60
CA LYS A 303 -19.29 -10.76 -13.67
C LYS A 303 -18.33 -11.96 -13.60
N LEU A 304 -17.75 -12.23 -12.43
CA LEU A 304 -16.82 -13.35 -12.21
C LEU A 304 -17.25 -14.17 -10.98
N PRO A 305 -18.40 -14.88 -11.05
CA PRO A 305 -18.96 -15.59 -9.91
C PRO A 305 -18.08 -16.74 -9.43
N GLU A 306 -17.46 -17.51 -10.33
CA GLU A 306 -16.58 -18.63 -9.96
C GLU A 306 -15.35 -18.14 -9.18
N GLN A 307 -14.65 -17.14 -9.71
CA GLN A 307 -13.50 -16.54 -9.02
C GLN A 307 -13.90 -15.88 -7.69
N THR A 308 -15.13 -15.36 -7.61
CA THR A 308 -15.66 -14.82 -6.36
C THR A 308 -15.85 -15.92 -5.32
N ARG A 309 -16.39 -17.08 -5.69
CA ARG A 309 -16.56 -18.21 -4.75
C ARG A 309 -15.22 -18.81 -4.31
N GLU A 310 -14.22 -18.81 -5.20
CA GLU A 310 -12.87 -19.28 -4.88
C GLU A 310 -12.18 -18.36 -3.87
N ALA A 311 -12.22 -17.04 -4.10
CA ALA A 311 -11.50 -16.05 -3.31
C ALA A 311 -12.22 -15.63 -2.02
N PHE A 312 -13.55 -15.65 -2.01
CA PHE A 312 -14.36 -15.19 -0.88
C PHE A 312 -15.25 -16.30 -0.32
N ARG A 313 -15.21 -16.48 1.00
CA ARG A 313 -16.05 -17.44 1.71
C ARG A 313 -16.73 -16.77 2.88
N THR A 314 -17.97 -17.15 3.18
CA THR A 314 -18.69 -16.64 4.35
C THR A 314 -18.75 -17.75 5.39
N ASP A 315 -18.39 -17.45 6.62
CA ASP A 315 -18.53 -18.41 7.71
C ASP A 315 -19.99 -18.50 8.21
N ASP A 316 -20.21 -19.47 9.09
CA ASP A 316 -21.48 -19.72 9.80
C ASP A 316 -21.98 -18.51 10.60
N ARG A 317 -21.08 -17.59 10.98
CA ARG A 317 -21.39 -16.35 11.70
C ARG A 317 -21.67 -15.18 10.76
N GLY A 318 -21.74 -15.41 9.45
CA GLY A 318 -21.98 -14.39 8.43
C GLY A 318 -20.78 -13.48 8.15
N CYS A 319 -19.59 -13.79 8.66
CA CYS A 319 -18.38 -13.03 8.35
C CYS A 319 -17.83 -13.46 6.99
N ARG A 320 -17.66 -12.49 6.08
CA ARG A 320 -16.99 -12.71 4.80
C ARG A 320 -15.47 -12.68 4.98
N TRP A 321 -14.81 -13.69 4.43
CA TRP A 321 -13.37 -13.92 4.46
C TRP A 321 -12.81 -13.92 3.06
N PHE A 322 -11.74 -13.16 2.85
CA PHE A 322 -10.94 -13.12 1.64
C PHE A 322 -9.67 -13.95 1.82
N TYR A 323 -9.48 -14.93 0.96
CA TYR A 323 -8.29 -15.77 0.88
C TYR A 323 -7.28 -15.07 -0.02
N THR A 324 -6.24 -14.48 0.58
CA THR A 324 -5.34 -13.56 -0.14
C THR A 324 -4.43 -14.28 -1.12
N GLY A 325 -4.14 -15.56 -0.90
CA GLY A 325 -3.06 -16.27 -1.57
C GLY A 325 -1.66 -15.81 -1.13
N ASP A 326 -1.55 -14.96 -0.12
CA ASP A 326 -0.29 -14.46 0.44
C ASP A 326 0.05 -15.24 1.72
N ILE A 327 1.30 -15.71 1.81
CA ILE A 327 1.84 -16.38 2.99
C ILE A 327 2.43 -15.33 3.93
N GLY A 328 2.07 -15.43 5.21
CA GLY A 328 2.58 -14.56 6.27
C GLY A 328 3.00 -15.31 7.51
N GLU A 329 3.58 -14.54 8.41
CA GLU A 329 4.07 -14.96 9.73
C GLU A 329 3.53 -13.98 10.78
N ILE A 330 3.04 -14.51 11.90
CA ILE A 330 2.56 -13.69 13.02
C ILE A 330 3.62 -13.68 14.12
N PHE A 331 4.12 -12.48 14.43
CA PHE A 331 5.09 -12.27 15.50
C PHE A 331 4.42 -12.25 16.88
N PRO A 332 5.18 -12.44 17.98
CA PRO A 332 4.62 -12.53 19.34
C PRO A 332 3.90 -11.26 19.82
N ASP A 333 4.23 -10.12 19.22
CA ASP A 333 3.60 -8.81 19.48
C ASP A 333 2.31 -8.60 18.67
N GLY A 334 1.88 -9.59 17.88
CA GLY A 334 0.70 -9.52 17.01
C GLY A 334 0.92 -8.78 15.69
N THR A 335 2.16 -8.36 15.40
CA THR A 335 2.51 -7.81 14.08
C THR A 335 2.66 -8.93 13.04
N ILE A 336 2.49 -8.58 11.78
CA ILE A 336 2.54 -9.54 10.66
C ILE A 336 3.74 -9.24 9.77
N GLY A 337 4.44 -10.29 9.36
CA GLY A 337 5.37 -10.29 8.24
C GLY A 337 4.72 -10.95 7.03
N ILE A 338 4.99 -10.39 5.84
CA ILE A 338 4.60 -11.03 4.57
C ILE A 338 5.83 -11.79 4.07
N ILE A 339 5.68 -13.09 3.84
CA ILE A 339 6.75 -13.92 3.29
C ILE A 339 6.75 -13.77 1.78
N ASP A 340 5.66 -14.19 1.12
CA ASP A 340 5.51 -14.07 -0.33
C ASP A 340 4.11 -14.49 -0.78
N ARG A 341 3.80 -14.37 -2.07
CA ARG A 341 2.63 -15.02 -2.64
C ARG A 341 2.85 -16.52 -2.78
N ARG A 342 1.82 -17.31 -2.51
CA ARG A 342 1.84 -18.78 -2.75
C ARG A 342 2.34 -19.17 -4.13
N LYS A 343 1.95 -18.40 -5.16
CA LYS A 343 2.31 -18.67 -6.56
C LYS A 343 3.74 -18.27 -6.91
N ASP A 344 4.34 -17.38 -6.12
CA ASP A 344 5.67 -16.83 -6.37
C ASP A 344 6.75 -17.58 -5.58
N LEU A 345 6.36 -18.41 -4.61
CA LEU A 345 7.26 -19.29 -3.85
C LEU A 345 7.80 -20.43 -4.73
N LEU A 346 9.13 -20.53 -4.81
CA LEU A 346 9.79 -21.55 -5.62
C LEU A 346 10.00 -22.85 -4.85
N LYS A 347 9.62 -23.96 -5.49
CA LYS A 347 9.89 -25.30 -4.99
C LYS A 347 11.32 -25.72 -5.34
N LEU A 348 12.16 -25.89 -4.33
CA LEU A 348 13.49 -26.48 -4.46
C LEU A 348 13.38 -27.98 -4.80
N GLN A 349 14.45 -28.55 -5.36
CA GLN A 349 14.54 -30.01 -5.57
C GLN A 349 14.40 -30.82 -4.27
N SER A 350 14.73 -30.20 -3.13
CA SER A 350 14.48 -30.77 -1.78
C SER A 350 13.00 -30.80 -1.37
N GLY A 351 12.08 -30.31 -2.20
CA GLY A 351 10.65 -30.20 -1.91
C GLY A 351 10.25 -28.98 -1.07
N ARG A 352 11.21 -28.21 -0.55
CA ARG A 352 10.97 -27.00 0.25
C ARG A 352 10.66 -25.78 -0.61
N TYR A 353 9.74 -24.94 -0.16
CA TYR A 353 9.39 -23.68 -0.81
C TYR A 353 10.16 -22.52 -0.20
N VAL A 354 10.77 -21.69 -1.04
CA VAL A 354 11.59 -20.54 -0.61
C VAL A 354 11.14 -19.27 -1.34
N SER A 355 11.05 -18.17 -0.60
CA SER A 355 10.83 -16.84 -1.16
C SER A 355 12.12 -16.26 -1.73
N LEU A 356 12.02 -15.62 -2.88
CA LEU A 356 13.11 -14.87 -3.50
C LEU A 356 12.99 -13.35 -3.31
N GLY A 357 11.89 -12.89 -2.70
CA GLY A 357 11.44 -11.49 -2.68
C GLY A 357 11.86 -10.70 -1.45
#